data_AF-A0A7Y5JPB2-F1
#
_entry.id   AF-A0A7Y5JPB2-F1
#
_cell.length_a   1.000
_cell.length_b   1.000
_cell.length_c   1.000
_cell.angle_alpha   90.00
_cell.angle_beta   90.00
_cell.angle_gamma   90.00
#
_symmetry.space_group_name_H-M   'P 1'
#
loop_
_entity.id
_entity.type
_entity.pdbx_description
1 polymer ?
#
loop_
_entity_poly.entity_id
_entity_poly.type
_entity_poly.pdbx_seq_one_letter_code
_entity_poly.pdbx_strand_id
1 'polypeptide(L)' 'MRKVGTAVVRNYHRRRLKEFYRLNKGLWAEGGHYFALFRQPVTDWTDFEVRLRALLSKLS' A
#
# COMPACT_ATOMS: atom_id res chain seq x y z
N MET A 1 7.86 -11.22 14.53
CA MET A 1 7.17 -9.98 14.10
C MET A 1 5.80 -9.91 14.77
N ARG A 2 5.48 -8.82 15.50
CA ARG A 2 4.13 -8.60 16.04
C ARG A 2 3.16 -8.37 14.87
N LYS A 3 1.99 -9.02 14.89
CA LYS A 3 0.98 -8.89 13.82
C LYS A 3 0.38 -7.48 13.89
N VAL A 4 0.26 -6.80 12.74
CA VAL A 4 -0.45 -5.51 12.68
C VAL A 4 -1.94 -5.76 12.96
N GLY A 5 -2.43 -5.21 14.06
CA GLY A 5 -3.85 -5.24 14.42
C GLY A 5 -4.51 -6.62 14.40
N THR A 6 -5.85 -6.62 14.31
CA THR A 6 -6.65 -7.84 14.17
C THR A 6 -6.60 -8.40 12.74
N ALA A 7 -7.13 -9.61 12.54
CA ALA A 7 -7.22 -10.19 11.19
C ALA A 7 -8.03 -9.32 10.22
N VAL A 8 -9.09 -8.67 10.73
CA VAL A 8 -9.93 -7.75 9.97
C VAL A 8 -9.12 -6.56 9.48
N VAL A 9 -8.34 -5.92 10.36
CA VAL A 9 -7.46 -4.79 10.00
C VAL A 9 -6.46 -5.19 8.92
N ARG A 10 -5.83 -6.36 9.03
CA ARG A 10 -4.89 -6.87 8.00
C ARG A 10 -5.57 -7.12 6.66
N ASN A 11 -6.76 -7.73 6.68
CA ASN A 11 -7.54 -7.96 5.45
C ASN A 11 -7.95 -6.65 4.80
N TYR A 12 -8.34 -5.66 5.60
CA TYR A 12 -8.67 -4.34 5.13
C TYR A 12 -7.47 -3.66 4.44
N HIS A 13 -6.29 -3.65 5.06
CA HIS A 13 -5.09 -3.09 4.44
C HIS A 13 -4.70 -3.80 3.14
N ARG A 14 -4.76 -5.15 3.13
CA ARG A 14 -4.49 -5.93 1.91
C ARG A 14 -5.44 -5.56 0.79
N ARG A 15 -6.74 -5.40 1.09
CA ARG A 15 -7.74 -5.01 0.11
C ARG A 15 -7.46 -3.61 -0.44
N ARG A 16 -7.23 -2.64 0.44
CA ARG A 16 -6.93 -1.25 0.05
C ARG A 16 -5.67 -1.15 -0.82
N LEU A 17 -4.60 -1.85 -0.46
CA LEU A 17 -3.38 -1.83 -1.25
C LEU A 17 -3.56 -2.48 -2.63
N LYS A 18 -4.29 -3.60 -2.73
CA LYS A 18 -4.63 -4.22 -4.01
C LYS A 18 -5.48 -3.31 -4.89
N GLU A 19 -6.44 -2.62 -4.28
CA GLU A 19 -7.29 -1.64 -4.97
C GLU A 19 -6.46 -0.46 -5.50
N PHE A 20 -5.58 0.10 -4.66
CA PHE A 20 -4.66 1.15 -5.06
C PHE A 20 -3.75 0.71 -6.22
N TYR A 21 -3.16 -0.48 -6.16
CA TYR A 21 -2.37 -1.02 -7.26
C TYR A 21 -3.20 -1.13 -8.55
N ARG A 22 -4.42 -1.68 -8.46
CA ARG A 22 -5.31 -1.86 -9.62
C ARG A 22 -5.64 -0.53 -10.29
N LEU A 23 -5.96 0.50 -9.51
CA LEU A 23 -6.35 1.82 -10.02
C LEU A 23 -5.17 2.64 -10.54
N ASN A 24 -3.94 2.33 -10.11
CA ASN A 24 -2.77 3.14 -10.38
C ASN A 24 -1.62 2.32 -10.96
N LYS A 25 -1.93 1.29 -11.77
CA LYS A 25 -0.91 0.39 -12.34
C LYS A 25 0.24 1.13 -13.03
N GLY A 26 -0.04 2.26 -13.69
CA GLY A 26 0.97 3.05 -14.38
C GLY A 26 1.98 3.77 -13.48
N LEU A 27 1.77 3.81 -12.16
CA LEU A 27 2.76 4.36 -11.21
C LEU A 27 3.82 3.34 -10.80
N TRP A 28 3.67 2.07 -11.20
CA TRP A 28 4.58 0.99 -10.82
C TRP A 28 5.48 0.69 -12.02
N ALA A 29 6.79 0.58 -11.79
CA ALA A 29 7.73 0.27 -12.87
C ALA A 29 7.43 -1.12 -13.46
N GLU A 30 7.46 -1.22 -14.79
CA GLU A 30 7.22 -2.48 -15.49
C GLU A 30 8.27 -3.53 -15.10
N GLY A 31 7.82 -4.75 -14.84
CA GLY A 31 8.70 -5.85 -14.39
C GLY A 31 9.17 -5.77 -12.93
N GLY A 32 8.78 -4.75 -12.17
CA GLY A 32 9.17 -4.61 -10.77
C GLY A 32 8.44 -5.58 -9.82
N HIS A 33 9.20 -6.21 -8.91
CA HIS A 33 8.64 -6.98 -7.79
C HIS A 33 8.59 -6.11 -6.53
N TYR A 34 7.37 -5.82 -6.06
CA TYR A 34 7.15 -4.94 -4.92
C TYR A 34 6.60 -5.71 -3.72
N PHE A 35 7.18 -5.47 -2.55
CA PHE A 35 6.70 -6.00 -1.27
C PHE A 35 6.31 -4.84 -0.35
N ALA A 36 5.07 -4.89 0.17
CA ALA A 36 4.58 -3.92 1.14
C ALA A 36 4.51 -4.53 2.55
N LEU A 37 5.22 -3.90 3.48
CA LEU A 37 5.23 -4.29 4.89
C LEU A 37 4.60 -3.19 5.75
N PHE A 38 3.40 -3.45 6.25
CA PHE A 38 2.79 -2.59 7.27
C PHE A 38 3.45 -2.87 8.62
N ARG A 39 4.06 -1.85 9.24
CA ARG A 39 4.64 -1.96 10.60
C ARG A 39 3.63 -1.58 11.70
N GLN A 40 2.64 -0.77 11.35
CA GLN A 40 1.57 -0.31 12.23
C GLN A 40 0.26 -0.17 11.44
N PRO A 41 -0.89 -0.09 12.13
CA PRO A 41 -2.16 0.15 11.45
C PRO A 41 -2.18 1.50 10.73
N VAL A 42 -2.79 1.52 9.54
CA VAL A 42 -3.02 2.77 8.80
C VAL A 42 -4.38 3.31 9.24
N THR A 43 -4.37 4.48 9.86
CA THR A 43 -5.57 5.15 10.37
C THR A 43 -6.23 6.05 9.32
N ASP A 44 -5.43 6.65 8.44
CA ASP A 44 -5.89 7.47 7.32
C ASP A 44 -5.36 6.89 6.00
N TRP A 45 -6.26 6.31 5.22
CA TRP A 45 -5.93 5.74 3.92
C TRP A 45 -5.78 6.79 2.83
N THR A 46 -6.43 7.94 2.95
CA THR A 46 -6.33 9.01 1.97
C THR A 46 -4.94 9.62 2.00
N ASP A 47 -4.46 10.01 3.19
CA ASP A 47 -3.09 10.53 3.37
C ASP A 47 -2.04 9.47 2.99
N PHE A 48 -2.26 8.20 3.39
CA PHE A 48 -1.36 7.10 3.02
C PHE A 48 -1.23 6.95 1.49
N GLU A 49 -2.36 6.98 0.76
CA GLU A 49 -2.35 6.85 -0.70
C GLU A 49 -1.68 8.05 -1.38
N VAL A 50 -1.87 9.28 -0.87
CA VAL A 50 -1.16 10.48 -1.37
C VAL A 50 0.35 10.30 -1.22
N ARG A 51 0.81 9.89 -0.03
CA ARG A 51 2.24 9.66 0.23
C ARG A 51 2.81 8.51 -0.61
N LEU A 52 2.03 7.44 -0.80
CA LEU A 52 2.46 6.29 -1.60
C LEU A 52 2.58 6.67 -3.08
N ARG A 53 1.64 7.45 -3.63
CA ARG A 53 1.74 8.00 -5.00
C ARG A 53 3.01 8.82 -5.15
N ALA A 54 3.24 9.77 -4.24
CA ALA A 54 4.42 10.63 -4.26
C ALA A 54 5.74 9.84 -4.15
N LEU A 55 5.76 8.72 -3.41
CA LEU A 55 6.91 7.82 -3.35
C LEU A 55 7.12 7.07 -4.66
N LEU A 56 6.07 6.46 -5.22
CA LEU A 56 6.15 5.67 -6.45
C LEU A 56 6.55 6.54 -7.64
N SER A 57 6.03 7.77 -7.74
CA SER A 57 6.42 8.73 -8.78
C SER A 57 7.88 9.20 -8.70
N LYS A 58 8.60 8.96 -7.60
CA LYS A 58 10.05 9.20 -7.51
C LYS A 58 10.90 8.00 -7.92
N LEU A 59 10.28 6.82 -7.97
CA LEU A 59 10.92 5.56 -8.34
C LEU A 59 10.67 5.18 -9.80
N SER A 60 9.70 5.85 -10.45
CA SER A 60 9.42 5.77 -11.88
C SER A 60 10.35 6.72 -12.62
#